data_AF-J3GSW2-F1
#
_entry.id   AF-J3GSW2-F1
#
_cell.length_a   1.000
_cell.length_b   1.000
_cell.length_c   1.000
_cell.angle_alpha   90.00
_cell.angle_beta   90.00
_cell.angle_gamma   90.00
#
_symmetry.space_group_name_H-M   'P 1'
#
loop_
_entity.id
_entity.type
_entity.pdbx_description
1 polymer ?
#
loop_
_entity_poly.entity_id
_entity_poly.type
_entity_poly.pdbx_seq_one_letter_code
_entity_poly.pdbx_strand_id
1 'polypeptide(L)'
;MLPLSPSLLTTLAAACLYAAATIYQGTRLASGTKANKRLLVMLGVLALLTHGASLLTHLLTPTGLGLDFFTAASLIAVAVIALTLLACSRIPVENLLILLFPLGALTVLLAHFAPAGTVQIIDEEPGILAHILLSILAYGMFTIAVFQALLLLVQDHQLKHKHPSGLIKNFPPLQTMESLLFGFLWAGWTLLSLSLISGWLFVENLFAQHLVHKTLLACLAWIVFSVLLWGRNRLGWRGHKAIRWTLAGFCLLMLAYFGSKLVREYILHI
;
A
#
# COMPACT_ATOMS: atom_id res chain seq x y z
N MET A 1 3.87 31.85 -19.67
CA MET A 1 3.87 31.24 -18.33
C MET A 1 2.75 30.23 -18.32
N LEU A 2 3.06 28.92 -18.35
CA LEU A 2 2.01 27.89 -18.22
C LEU A 2 1.28 28.14 -16.89
N PRO A 3 -0.06 28.28 -16.88
CA PRO A 3 -0.78 28.42 -15.62
C PRO A 3 -0.43 27.22 -14.74
N LEU A 4 0.12 27.47 -13.56
CA LEU A 4 0.36 26.41 -12.59
C LEU A 4 -0.99 25.75 -12.33
N SER A 5 -1.13 24.47 -12.64
CA SER A 5 -2.37 23.75 -12.36
C SER A 5 -2.63 23.86 -10.85
N PRO A 6 -3.88 24.10 -10.41
CA PRO A 6 -4.20 24.29 -8.99
C PRO A 6 -3.76 23.10 -8.13
N SER A 7 -3.61 21.91 -8.73
CA SER A 7 -3.12 20.69 -8.09
C SER A 7 -1.60 20.60 -7.96
N LEU A 8 -0.82 21.44 -8.65
CA LEU A 8 0.64 21.42 -8.55
C LEU A 8 1.11 21.84 -7.16
N LEU A 9 0.49 22.86 -6.58
CA LEU A 9 0.85 23.35 -5.24
C LEU A 9 0.59 22.27 -4.18
N THR A 10 -0.57 21.60 -4.22
CA THR A 10 -0.91 20.52 -3.28
C THR A 10 -0.01 19.30 -3.48
N THR A 11 0.36 18.98 -4.72
CA THR A 11 1.31 17.90 -5.06
C THR A 11 2.69 18.17 -4.46
N LEU A 12 3.25 19.35 -4.70
CA LEU A 12 4.58 19.72 -4.18
C LEU A 12 4.57 19.82 -2.65
N ALA A 13 3.51 20.37 -2.07
CA ALA A 13 3.35 20.41 -0.61
C ALA A 13 3.35 19.01 0.00
N ALA A 14 2.58 18.07 -0.57
CA ALA A 14 2.54 16.68 -0.13
C ALA A 14 3.92 16.01 -0.23
N ALA A 15 4.60 16.14 -1.37
CA ALA A 15 5.92 15.57 -1.59
C ALA A 15 6.96 16.11 -0.60
N CYS A 16 6.98 17.43 -0.39
CA CYS A 16 7.86 18.08 0.57
C CYS A 16 7.57 17.64 2.02
N LEU A 17 6.30 17.54 2.42
CA LEU A 17 5.93 17.11 3.77
C LEU A 17 6.30 15.64 4.02
N TYR A 18 6.06 14.75 3.05
CA TYR A 18 6.50 13.36 3.13
C TYR A 18 8.02 13.24 3.18
N ALA A 19 8.75 14.00 2.35
CA ALA A 19 10.20 14.01 2.36
C ALA A 19 10.74 14.52 3.71
N ALA A 20 10.19 15.62 4.24
CA ALA A 20 10.57 16.16 5.54
C ALA A 20 10.30 15.16 6.67
N ALA A 21 9.14 14.50 6.68
CA ALA A 21 8.80 13.48 7.66
C ALA A 21 9.75 12.26 7.57
N THR A 22 10.09 11.84 6.36
CA THR A 22 11.06 10.76 6.11
C THR A 22 12.44 11.12 6.63
N ILE A 23 12.96 12.30 6.26
CA ILE A 23 14.28 12.77 6.69
C ILE A 23 14.31 12.92 8.22
N TYR A 24 13.26 13.47 8.82
CA TYR A 24 13.14 13.57 10.28
C TYR A 24 13.18 12.20 10.94
N GLN A 25 12.38 11.23 10.48
CA GLN A 25 12.37 9.88 11.05
C GLN A 25 13.70 9.15 10.82
N GLY A 26 14.26 9.26 9.63
CA GLY A 26 15.53 8.63 9.23
C GLY A 26 16.72 9.16 10.04
N THR A 27 16.83 10.48 10.25
CA THR A 27 17.88 11.09 11.08
C THR A 27 17.77 10.69 12.55
N ARG A 28 16.55 10.56 13.08
CA ARG A 28 16.31 10.05 14.44
C ARG A 28 16.70 8.58 14.58
N LEU A 29 16.33 7.74 13.61
CA LEU A 29 16.74 6.34 13.56
C LEU A 29 18.26 6.17 13.44
N ALA A 30 18.91 6.95 12.58
CA ALA A 30 20.36 6.93 12.39
C ALA A 30 21.11 7.37 13.66
N SER A 31 20.58 8.35 14.39
CA SER A 31 21.13 8.80 15.69
C SER A 31 20.77 7.89 16.87
N GLY A 32 20.00 6.81 16.65
CA GLY A 32 19.55 5.91 17.73
C GLY A 32 18.59 6.58 18.72
N THR A 33 17.97 7.70 18.34
CA THR A 33 16.99 8.44 19.16
C THR A 33 15.58 8.14 18.69
N LYS A 34 14.62 8.04 19.61
CA LYS A 34 13.21 7.84 19.23
C LYS A 34 12.66 9.13 18.62
N ALA A 35 12.04 9.02 17.45
CA ALA A 35 11.33 10.13 16.84
C ALA A 35 10.14 10.55 17.71
N ASN A 36 9.82 11.84 17.75
CA ASN A 36 8.61 12.30 18.42
C ASN A 36 7.39 11.85 17.60
N LYS A 37 6.66 10.86 18.14
CA LYS A 37 5.49 10.27 17.50
C LYS A 37 4.42 11.30 17.13
N ARG A 38 4.15 12.28 18.00
CA ARG A 38 3.13 13.31 17.72
C ARG A 38 3.53 14.16 16.52
N LEU A 39 4.79 14.59 16.45
CA LEU A 39 5.30 15.37 15.33
C LEU A 39 5.28 14.56 14.02
N LEU A 40 5.72 13.30 14.07
CA LEU A 40 5.72 12.41 12.91
C LEU A 40 4.30 12.18 12.36
N VAL A 41 3.34 11.91 13.24
CA VAL A 41 1.93 11.73 12.87
C VAL A 41 1.35 13.04 12.34
N MET A 42 1.63 14.18 12.97
CA MET A 42 1.15 15.49 12.50
C MET A 42 1.65 15.81 11.08
N LEU A 43 2.95 15.63 10.82
CA LEU A 43 3.53 15.82 9.49
C LEU A 43 2.91 14.85 8.48
N GLY A 44 2.74 13.58 8.88
CA GLY A 44 2.09 12.56 8.06
C GLY A 44 0.64 12.90 7.71
N VAL A 45 -0.16 13.40 8.66
CA VAL A 45 -1.55 13.81 8.42
C VAL A 45 -1.61 15.02 7.49
N LEU A 46 -0.75 16.03 7.69
CA LEU A 46 -0.69 17.18 6.77
C LEU A 46 -0.28 16.75 5.35
N ALA A 47 0.72 15.87 5.23
CA ALA A 47 1.13 15.29 3.95
C ALA A 47 -0.02 14.50 3.29
N LEU A 48 -0.75 13.71 4.07
CA LEU A 48 -1.88 12.92 3.58
C LEU A 48 -3.04 13.80 3.11
N LEU A 49 -3.37 14.88 3.83
CA LEU A 49 -4.44 15.80 3.45
C LEU A 49 -4.10 16.52 2.14
N THR A 50 -2.86 17.00 2.00
CA THR A 50 -2.40 17.64 0.76
C THR A 50 -2.30 16.66 -0.40
N HIS A 51 -1.86 15.41 -0.15
CA HIS A 51 -1.86 14.34 -1.14
C HIS A 51 -3.29 14.00 -1.59
N GLY A 52 -4.22 13.84 -0.65
CA GLY A 52 -5.63 13.59 -0.94
C GLY A 52 -6.29 14.72 -1.73
N ALA A 53 -5.98 15.98 -1.41
CA ALA A 53 -6.45 17.13 -2.17
C ALA A 53 -5.92 17.15 -3.61
N SER A 54 -4.63 16.83 -3.82
CA SER A 54 -4.07 16.66 -5.18
C SER A 54 -4.76 15.51 -5.91
N LEU A 55 -4.88 14.35 -5.25
CA LEU A 55 -5.49 13.15 -5.83
C LEU A 55 -6.92 13.39 -6.28
N LEU A 56 -7.74 14.13 -5.51
CA LEU A 56 -9.13 14.43 -5.87
C LEU A 56 -9.25 15.12 -7.22
N THR A 57 -8.30 15.99 -7.58
CA THR A 57 -8.31 16.71 -8.86
C THR A 57 -8.00 15.82 -10.06
N HIS A 58 -7.29 14.70 -9.85
CA HIS A 58 -6.99 13.70 -10.87
C HIS A 58 -8.05 12.61 -10.93
N LEU A 59 -8.63 12.27 -9.77
CA LEU A 59 -9.61 11.21 -9.60
C LEU A 59 -11.01 11.61 -10.07
N LEU A 60 -11.44 12.85 -9.79
CA LEU A 60 -12.78 13.33 -10.14
C LEU A 60 -12.77 13.96 -11.53
N THR A 61 -13.45 13.32 -12.47
CA THR A 61 -13.70 13.87 -13.81
C THR A 61 -15.18 14.23 -13.97
N PRO A 62 -15.57 15.11 -14.91
CA PRO A 62 -16.97 15.47 -15.13
C PRO A 62 -17.88 14.27 -15.47
N THR A 63 -17.29 13.18 -15.96
CA THR A 63 -17.97 11.98 -16.45
C THR A 63 -17.86 10.77 -15.51
N GLY A 64 -17.14 10.87 -14.39
CA GLY A 64 -16.95 9.77 -13.44
C GLY A 64 -15.56 9.74 -12.80
N LEU A 65 -15.14 8.58 -12.28
CA LEU A 65 -13.83 8.43 -11.65
C LEU A 65 -12.75 8.05 -12.66
N GLY A 66 -11.74 8.91 -12.82
CA GLY A 66 -10.57 8.65 -13.63
C GLY A 66 -9.52 7.88 -12.85
N LEU A 67 -9.39 6.57 -13.10
CA LEU A 67 -8.36 5.74 -12.48
C LEU A 67 -7.38 5.22 -13.53
N ASP A 68 -6.37 6.02 -13.88
CA ASP A 68 -5.20 5.52 -14.62
C ASP A 68 -4.21 4.79 -13.70
N PHE A 69 -3.12 4.27 -14.25
CA PHE A 69 -2.11 3.53 -13.48
C PHE A 69 -1.55 4.32 -12.29
N PHE A 70 -1.13 5.58 -12.51
CA PHE A 70 -0.45 6.37 -11.48
C PHE A 70 -1.41 6.95 -10.44
N THR A 71 -2.61 7.35 -10.85
CA THR A 71 -3.71 7.78 -9.96
C THR A 71 -4.15 6.63 -9.07
N ALA A 72 -4.24 5.40 -9.59
CA ALA A 72 -4.53 4.23 -8.77
C ALA A 72 -3.41 3.90 -7.77
N ALA A 73 -2.13 3.99 -8.17
CA ALA A 73 -1.00 3.83 -7.26
C ALA A 73 -1.01 4.88 -6.15
N SER A 74 -1.30 6.13 -6.50
CA SER A 74 -1.44 7.25 -5.58
C SER A 74 -2.60 7.05 -4.59
N LEU A 75 -3.77 6.57 -5.06
CA LEU A 75 -4.91 6.23 -4.21
C LEU A 75 -4.58 5.12 -3.21
N ILE A 76 -3.90 4.06 -3.65
CA ILE A 76 -3.44 2.98 -2.78
C ILE A 76 -2.44 3.52 -1.75
N ALA A 77 -1.50 4.38 -2.14
CA ALA A 77 -0.54 4.98 -1.22
C ALA A 77 -1.24 5.82 -0.14
N VAL A 78 -2.20 6.68 -0.53
CA VAL A 78 -3.06 7.43 0.40
C VAL A 78 -3.77 6.48 1.37
N ALA A 79 -4.41 5.43 0.87
CA ALA A 79 -5.11 4.46 1.71
C ALA A 79 -4.18 3.76 2.71
N VAL A 80 -3.02 3.28 2.25
CA VAL A 80 -2.01 2.62 3.09
C VAL A 80 -1.47 3.55 4.18
N ILE A 81 -1.13 4.78 3.82
CA ILE A 81 -0.61 5.78 4.76
C ILE A 81 -1.70 6.16 5.77
N ALA A 82 -2.94 6.38 5.31
CA ALA A 82 -4.08 6.67 6.18
C ALA A 82 -4.32 5.56 7.21
N LEU A 83 -4.38 4.30 6.77
CA LEU A 83 -4.54 3.14 7.64
C LEU A 83 -3.39 3.02 8.64
N THR A 84 -2.15 3.28 8.21
CA THR A 84 -0.98 3.21 9.10
C THR A 84 -0.97 4.34 10.13
N LEU A 85 -1.32 5.57 9.73
CA LEU A 85 -1.44 6.71 10.64
C LEU A 85 -2.57 6.49 11.67
N LEU A 86 -3.70 5.93 11.24
CA LEU A 86 -4.78 5.54 12.15
C LEU A 86 -4.30 4.47 13.14
N ALA A 87 -3.61 3.44 12.64
CA ALA A 87 -3.05 2.37 13.44
C ALA A 87 -1.98 2.86 14.44
N CYS A 88 -1.21 3.91 14.12
CA CYS A 88 -0.25 4.52 15.05
C CYS A 88 -0.89 4.96 16.38
N SER A 89 -2.19 5.27 16.40
CA SER A 89 -2.90 5.65 17.62
C SER A 89 -3.14 4.49 18.60
N ARG A 90 -3.04 3.23 18.13
CA ARG A 90 -3.39 2.03 18.91
C ARG A 90 -2.25 1.02 19.02
N ILE A 91 -1.40 0.93 18.00
CA ILE A 91 -0.32 -0.07 17.89
C ILE A 91 1.00 0.58 17.43
N PRO A 92 2.17 -0.01 17.77
CA PRO A 92 3.49 0.59 17.53
C PRO A 92 3.98 0.37 16.08
N VAL A 93 3.27 0.97 15.12
CA VAL A 93 3.50 0.78 13.68
C VAL A 93 4.20 1.99 13.03
N GLU A 94 4.59 2.99 13.80
CA GLU A 94 5.25 4.21 13.29
C GLU A 94 6.52 3.93 12.47
N ASN A 95 7.22 2.82 12.72
CA ASN A 95 8.42 2.45 11.96
C ASN A 95 8.12 2.10 10.50
N LEU A 96 6.88 1.74 10.16
CA LEU A 96 6.47 1.52 8.78
C LEU A 96 6.45 2.82 7.97
N LEU A 97 6.25 3.96 8.64
CA LEU A 97 6.17 5.28 7.98
C LEU A 97 7.48 5.67 7.28
N ILE A 98 8.62 5.13 7.71
CA ILE A 98 9.91 5.38 7.03
C ILE A 98 9.93 4.85 5.60
N LEU A 99 9.18 3.78 5.32
CA LEU A 99 9.05 3.18 3.97
C LEU A 99 7.84 3.78 3.24
N LEU A 100 6.78 4.11 3.98
CA LEU A 100 5.52 4.58 3.39
C LEU A 100 5.54 6.05 2.97
N PHE A 101 6.21 6.94 3.70
CA PHE A 101 6.28 8.35 3.31
C PHE A 101 7.06 8.57 2.00
N PRO A 102 8.21 7.92 1.74
CA PRO A 102 8.86 7.98 0.43
C PRO A 102 7.97 7.46 -0.69
N LEU A 103 7.20 6.38 -0.43
CA LEU A 103 6.24 5.85 -1.38
C LEU A 103 5.12 6.87 -1.67
N GLY A 104 4.60 7.56 -0.65
CA GLY A 104 3.63 8.64 -0.80
C GLY A 104 4.17 9.80 -1.64
N ALA A 105 5.39 10.26 -1.34
CA ALA A 105 6.06 11.30 -2.11
C ALA A 105 6.27 10.90 -3.60
N LEU A 106 6.72 9.67 -3.84
CA LEU A 106 6.93 9.15 -5.19
C LEU A 106 5.61 9.08 -5.96
N THR A 107 4.57 8.49 -5.37
CA THR A 107 3.29 8.28 -6.05
C THR A 107 2.51 9.57 -6.30
N VAL A 108 2.56 10.57 -5.41
CA VAL A 108 1.93 11.87 -5.65
C VAL A 108 2.62 12.62 -6.80
N LEU A 109 3.95 12.56 -6.88
CA LEU A 109 4.71 13.17 -7.98
C LEU A 109 4.43 12.45 -9.30
N LEU A 110 4.44 11.12 -9.30
CA LEU A 110 4.15 10.34 -10.51
C LEU A 110 2.72 10.58 -11.01
N ALA A 111 1.71 10.64 -10.12
CA ALA A 111 0.34 10.93 -10.54
C ALA A 111 0.18 12.31 -11.19
N HIS A 112 1.03 13.28 -10.84
CA HIS A 112 0.95 14.62 -11.41
C HIS A 112 1.80 14.79 -12.69
N PHE A 113 3.01 14.23 -12.70
CA PHE A 113 4.00 14.48 -13.76
C PHE A 113 4.11 13.37 -14.80
N ALA A 114 3.65 12.16 -14.51
CA ALA A 114 3.70 11.09 -15.47
C ALA A 114 2.63 11.29 -16.57
N PRO A 115 2.86 10.78 -17.79
CA PRO A 115 1.85 10.82 -18.84
C PRO A 115 0.59 10.10 -18.40
N ALA A 116 -0.56 10.77 -18.52
CA ALA A 116 -1.86 10.16 -18.26
C ALA A 116 -2.01 8.90 -19.13
N GLY A 117 -2.39 7.79 -18.50
CA GLY A 117 -2.71 6.55 -19.20
C GLY A 117 -4.08 6.62 -19.89
N THR A 118 -4.48 5.55 -20.56
CA THR A 118 -5.86 5.40 -21.07
C THR A 118 -6.82 5.35 -19.88
N VAL A 119 -7.50 6.47 -19.61
CA VAL A 119 -8.43 6.58 -18.47
C VAL A 119 -9.68 5.76 -18.77
N GLN A 120 -9.85 4.63 -18.07
CA GLN A 120 -11.17 4.02 -17.96
C GLN A 120 -11.97 4.80 -16.91
N ILE A 121 -13.00 5.50 -17.37
CA ILE A 121 -13.93 6.20 -16.49
C ILE A 121 -14.80 5.15 -15.80
N ILE A 122 -14.78 5.15 -14.48
CA ILE A 122 -15.63 4.29 -13.67
C ILE A 122 -16.88 5.08 -13.32
N ASP A 123 -18.01 4.65 -13.89
CA ASP A 123 -19.36 5.09 -13.57
C ASP A 123 -20.24 3.85 -13.38
N GLU A 124 -20.05 3.20 -12.23
CA GLU A 124 -20.53 1.85 -11.97
C GLU A 124 -21.50 1.82 -10.79
N GLU A 125 -22.33 0.78 -10.73
CA GLU A 125 -23.29 0.60 -9.64
C GLU A 125 -22.62 0.55 -8.25
N PRO A 126 -23.34 0.92 -7.16
CA PRO A 126 -22.81 0.93 -5.80
C PRO A 126 -22.14 -0.39 -5.36
N GLY A 127 -22.60 -1.53 -5.88
CA GLY A 127 -22.00 -2.84 -5.61
C GLY A 127 -20.57 -2.98 -6.15
N ILE A 128 -20.30 -2.46 -7.35
CA ILE A 128 -18.97 -2.46 -7.96
C ILE A 128 -18.05 -1.48 -7.23
N LEU A 129 -18.57 -0.31 -6.83
CA LEU A 129 -17.80 0.64 -5.99
C LEU A 129 -17.40 0.02 -4.65
N ALA A 130 -18.29 -0.76 -4.02
CA ALA A 130 -17.96 -1.50 -2.79
C ALA A 130 -16.87 -2.56 -3.04
N HIS A 131 -16.95 -3.29 -4.15
CA HIS A 131 -15.90 -4.24 -4.56
C HIS A 131 -14.54 -3.54 -4.75
N ILE A 132 -14.51 -2.39 -5.43
CA ILE A 132 -13.29 -1.60 -5.64
C ILE A 132 -12.72 -1.14 -4.30
N LEU A 133 -13.55 -0.61 -3.40
CA LEU A 133 -13.13 -0.16 -2.08
C LEU A 133 -12.53 -1.30 -1.26
N LEU A 134 -13.21 -2.46 -1.19
CA LEU A 134 -12.71 -3.65 -0.51
C LEU A 134 -11.36 -4.10 -1.08
N SER A 135 -11.21 -4.04 -2.41
CA SER A 135 -9.98 -4.41 -3.11
C SER A 135 -8.83 -3.47 -2.77
N ILE A 136 -9.07 -2.15 -2.75
CA ILE A 136 -8.07 -1.14 -2.38
C ILE A 136 -7.65 -1.32 -0.92
N LEU A 137 -8.61 -1.53 -0.01
CA LEU A 137 -8.31 -1.76 1.40
C LEU A 137 -7.53 -3.06 1.60
N ALA A 138 -7.90 -4.15 0.94
CA ALA A 138 -7.17 -5.42 0.98
C ALA A 138 -5.73 -5.23 0.50
N TYR A 139 -5.56 -4.60 -0.66
CA TYR A 139 -4.25 -4.29 -1.23
C TYR A 139 -3.42 -3.43 -0.28
N GLY A 140 -4.05 -2.46 0.36
CA GLY A 140 -3.40 -1.61 1.34
C GLY A 140 -2.90 -2.40 2.55
N MET A 141 -3.74 -3.27 3.14
CA MET A 141 -3.33 -4.14 4.25
C MET A 141 -2.18 -5.08 3.87
N PHE A 142 -2.18 -5.66 2.66
CA PHE A 142 -1.06 -6.48 2.21
C PHE A 142 0.20 -5.68 1.91
N THR A 143 0.08 -4.44 1.44
CA THR A 143 1.22 -3.53 1.28
C THR A 143 1.87 -3.23 2.63
N ILE A 144 1.07 -2.96 3.66
CA ILE A 144 1.55 -2.81 5.05
C ILE A 144 2.24 -4.10 5.52
N ALA A 145 1.64 -5.27 5.25
CA ALA A 145 2.22 -6.57 5.59
C ALA A 145 3.57 -6.80 4.90
N VAL A 146 3.75 -6.41 3.64
CA VAL A 146 5.03 -6.51 2.93
C VAL A 146 6.08 -5.61 3.56
N PHE A 147 5.77 -4.34 3.82
CA PHE A 147 6.73 -3.47 4.49
C PHE A 147 7.07 -3.96 5.89
N GLN A 148 6.10 -4.51 6.61
CA GLN A 148 6.34 -5.14 7.91
C GLN A 148 7.25 -6.38 7.79
N ALA A 149 7.06 -7.21 6.77
CA ALA A 149 7.91 -8.37 6.48
C ALA A 149 9.34 -7.95 6.10
N LEU A 150 9.51 -6.85 5.35
CA LEU A 150 10.82 -6.28 5.02
C LEU A 150 11.53 -5.72 6.26
N LEU A 151 10.83 -4.98 7.12
CA LEU A 151 11.40 -4.51 8.38
C LEU A 151 11.78 -5.67 9.31
N LEU A 152 10.97 -6.73 9.36
CA LEU A 152 11.29 -7.98 10.06
C LEU A 152 12.56 -8.63 9.51
N LEU A 153 12.74 -8.67 8.19
CA LEU A 153 13.94 -9.22 7.56
C LEU A 153 15.19 -8.42 7.96
N VAL A 154 15.11 -7.09 7.90
CA VAL A 154 16.20 -6.19 8.31
C VAL A 154 16.54 -6.40 9.79
N GLN A 155 15.52 -6.49 10.66
CA GLN A 155 15.75 -6.69 12.09
C GLN A 155 16.39 -8.05 12.40
N ASP A 156 15.92 -9.13 11.78
CA ASP A 156 16.48 -10.48 11.97
C ASP A 156 17.95 -10.54 11.51
N HIS A 157 18.28 -9.92 10.38
CA HIS A 157 19.65 -9.83 9.89
C HIS A 157 20.57 -9.07 10.85
N GLN A 158 20.14 -7.90 11.32
CA GLN A 158 20.93 -7.06 12.22
C GLN A 158 21.20 -7.74 13.59
N LEU A 159 20.25 -8.52 14.09
CA LEU A 159 20.41 -9.29 15.33
C LEU A 159 21.41 -10.46 15.17
N LYS A 160 21.37 -11.16 14.04
CA LYS A 160 22.31 -12.27 13.74
C LYS A 160 23.74 -11.81 13.57
N HIS A 161 23.95 -10.64 12.96
CA HIS A 161 25.28 -10.12 12.66
C HIS A 161 25.86 -9.22 13.76
N LYS A 162 25.25 -9.15 14.95
CA LYS A 162 25.72 -8.40 16.13
C LYS A 162 26.17 -6.97 15.79
N HIS A 163 25.52 -6.31 14.84
CA HIS A 163 25.74 -4.90 14.53
C HIS A 163 24.64 -4.07 15.19
N PRO A 164 24.77 -3.66 16.47
CA PRO A 164 23.80 -2.79 17.12
C PRO A 164 23.92 -1.37 16.56
N SER A 165 23.51 -1.19 15.30
CA SER A 165 23.21 0.14 14.76
C SER A 165 22.01 0.71 15.53
N GLY A 166 21.89 2.06 15.55
CA GLY A 166 20.78 2.76 16.20
C GLY A 166 19.38 2.28 15.77
N LEU A 167 19.29 1.64 14.59
CA LEU A 167 18.10 0.99 14.04
C LEU A 167 17.53 -0.12 14.95
N ILE A 168 18.36 -0.99 15.54
CA ILE A 168 17.84 -2.11 16.36
C ILE A 168 17.17 -1.59 17.64
N LYS A 169 17.70 -0.53 18.26
CA LYS A 169 17.17 0.02 19.53
C LYS A 169 15.79 0.67 19.39
N ASN A 170 15.44 1.14 18.20
CA ASN A 170 14.20 1.86 17.95
C ASN A 170 13.06 0.96 17.41
N PHE A 171 13.37 -0.26 16.97
CA PHE A 171 12.35 -1.20 16.53
C PHE A 171 11.74 -1.98 17.71
N PRO A 172 10.43 -2.30 17.66
CA PRO A 172 9.81 -3.15 18.67
C PRO A 172 10.40 -4.57 18.62
N PRO A 173 10.20 -5.38 19.67
CA PRO A 173 10.70 -6.76 19.70
C PRO A 173 10.23 -7.57 18.48
N LEU A 174 11.08 -8.49 17.99
CA LEU A 174 10.77 -9.36 16.83
C LEU A 174 9.39 -10.04 16.95
N GLN A 175 9.05 -10.54 18.13
CA GLN A 175 7.74 -11.18 18.38
C GLN A 175 6.56 -10.23 18.17
N THR A 176 6.71 -8.96 18.55
CA THR A 176 5.69 -7.92 18.30
C THR A 176 5.58 -7.66 16.81
N MET A 177 6.71 -7.54 16.11
CA MET A 177 6.72 -7.30 14.68
C MET A 177 6.11 -8.46 13.88
N GLU A 178 6.34 -9.71 14.30
CA GLU A 178 5.67 -10.88 13.72
C GLU A 178 4.16 -10.88 14.00
N SER A 179 3.76 -10.53 15.22
CA SER A 179 2.34 -10.44 15.58
C SER A 179 1.62 -9.38 14.73
N LEU A 180 2.26 -8.23 14.51
CA LEU A 180 1.76 -7.19 13.61
C LEU A 180 1.65 -7.69 12.16
N LEU A 181 2.68 -8.38 11.65
CA LEU A 181 2.66 -8.98 10.31
C LEU A 181 1.44 -9.88 10.13
N PHE A 182 1.23 -10.83 11.05
CA PHE A 182 0.10 -11.75 10.96
C PHE A 182 -1.25 -11.06 11.18
N GLY A 183 -1.32 -10.01 12.01
CA GLY A 183 -2.52 -9.19 12.14
C GLY A 183 -2.90 -8.52 10.81
N PHE A 184 -1.92 -7.95 10.10
CA PHE A 184 -2.15 -7.36 8.77
C PHE A 184 -2.51 -8.40 7.72
N LEU A 185 -1.87 -9.57 7.74
CA LEU A 185 -2.20 -10.68 6.83
C LEU A 185 -3.64 -11.18 7.04
N TRP A 186 -4.09 -11.35 8.29
CA TRP A 186 -5.47 -11.74 8.59
C TRP A 186 -6.47 -10.69 8.11
N ALA A 187 -6.24 -9.42 8.42
CA ALA A 187 -7.12 -8.33 8.00
C ALA A 187 -7.16 -8.20 6.46
N GLY A 188 -6.00 -8.26 5.79
CA GLY A 188 -5.91 -8.25 4.33
C GLY A 188 -6.61 -9.44 3.68
N TRP A 189 -6.44 -10.65 4.24
CA TRP A 189 -7.09 -11.86 3.74
C TRP A 189 -8.61 -11.80 3.89
N THR A 190 -9.12 -11.29 5.00
CA THR A 190 -10.57 -11.07 5.20
C THR A 190 -11.11 -10.09 4.17
N LEU A 191 -10.45 -8.94 3.99
CA LEU A 191 -10.86 -7.94 2.99
C LEU A 191 -10.79 -8.49 1.56
N LEU A 192 -9.75 -9.27 1.23
CA LEU A 192 -9.62 -9.92 -0.08
C LEU A 192 -10.72 -10.95 -0.30
N SER A 193 -11.11 -11.71 0.73
CA SER A 193 -12.21 -12.66 0.64
C SER A 193 -13.53 -11.94 0.35
N LEU A 194 -13.81 -10.83 1.06
CA LEU A 194 -14.99 -9.99 0.79
C LEU A 194 -14.95 -9.34 -0.60
N SER A 195 -13.77 -8.90 -1.05
CA SER A 195 -13.56 -8.41 -2.41
C SER A 195 -13.86 -9.50 -3.45
N LEU A 196 -13.35 -10.73 -3.30
CA LEU A 196 -13.63 -11.82 -4.25
C LEU A 196 -15.12 -12.19 -4.28
N ILE A 197 -15.78 -12.24 -3.12
CA ILE A 197 -17.23 -12.51 -3.03
C ILE A 197 -18.04 -11.39 -3.69
N SER A 198 -17.75 -10.13 -3.38
CA SER A 198 -18.41 -8.99 -4.04
C SER A 198 -18.14 -8.94 -5.54
N GLY A 199 -16.92 -9.30 -5.97
CA GLY A 199 -16.59 -9.41 -7.39
C GLY A 199 -17.46 -10.43 -8.09
N TRP A 200 -17.67 -11.60 -7.47
CA TRP A 200 -18.57 -12.63 -7.98
C TRP A 200 -20.03 -12.18 -8.10
N LEU A 201 -20.50 -11.36 -7.17
CA LEU A 201 -21.90 -10.91 -7.12
C LEU A 201 -22.19 -9.74 -8.06
N PHE A 202 -21.26 -8.80 -8.22
CA PHE A 202 -21.53 -7.52 -8.87
C PHE A 202 -20.76 -7.29 -10.17
N VAL A 203 -19.70 -8.05 -10.46
CA VAL A 203 -18.96 -7.89 -11.73
C VAL A 203 -19.58 -8.81 -12.78
N GLU A 204 -20.21 -8.19 -13.77
CA GLU A 204 -20.72 -8.93 -14.93
C GLU A 204 -19.56 -9.53 -15.74
N ASN A 205 -19.71 -10.78 -16.17
CA ASN A 205 -18.74 -11.49 -17.00
C ASN A 205 -17.30 -11.48 -16.47
N LEU A 206 -17.09 -11.92 -15.22
CA LEU A 206 -15.76 -12.18 -14.65
C LEU A 206 -14.85 -13.07 -15.52
N PHE A 207 -15.45 -13.87 -16.40
CA PHE A 207 -14.76 -14.74 -17.35
C PHE A 207 -14.48 -14.10 -18.72
N ALA A 208 -14.74 -12.80 -18.88
CA ALA A 208 -14.26 -12.06 -20.04
C ALA A 208 -12.72 -12.08 -20.08
N GLN A 209 -12.14 -12.23 -21.28
CA GLN A 209 -10.72 -12.50 -21.49
C GLN A 209 -9.78 -11.51 -20.76
N HIS A 210 -10.17 -10.25 -20.61
CA HIS A 210 -9.39 -9.21 -19.93
C HIS A 210 -9.49 -9.25 -18.38
N LEU A 211 -10.53 -9.89 -17.83
CA LEU A 211 -10.74 -10.02 -16.38
C LEU A 211 -10.27 -11.38 -15.83
N VAL A 212 -10.28 -12.44 -16.65
CA VAL A 212 -9.90 -13.81 -16.23
C VAL A 212 -8.53 -13.84 -15.60
N HIS A 213 -7.52 -13.23 -16.23
CA HIS A 213 -6.15 -13.27 -15.71
C HIS A 213 -6.03 -12.53 -14.36
N LYS A 214 -6.71 -11.38 -14.21
CA LYS A 214 -6.75 -10.62 -12.95
C LYS A 214 -7.42 -11.43 -11.84
N THR A 215 -8.58 -12.03 -12.12
CA THR A 215 -9.32 -12.85 -11.16
C THR A 215 -8.54 -14.10 -10.77
N LEU A 216 -7.93 -14.80 -11.72
CA LEU A 216 -7.12 -15.99 -11.46
C LEU A 216 -5.90 -15.67 -10.60
N LEU A 217 -5.17 -14.59 -10.90
CA LEU A 217 -4.03 -14.15 -10.08
C LEU A 217 -4.45 -13.75 -8.66
N ALA A 218 -5.60 -13.09 -8.51
CA ALA A 218 -6.15 -12.74 -7.20
C ALA A 218 -6.55 -14.00 -6.39
N CYS A 219 -7.19 -14.99 -7.02
CA CYS A 219 -7.51 -16.28 -6.41
C CYS A 219 -6.25 -17.05 -5.99
N LEU A 220 -5.21 -17.07 -6.84
CA LEU A 220 -3.93 -17.69 -6.49
C LEU A 220 -3.28 -16.98 -5.29
N ALA A 221 -3.28 -15.65 -5.27
CA ALA A 221 -2.79 -14.89 -4.12
C ALA A 221 -3.58 -15.23 -2.85
N TRP A 222 -4.91 -15.32 -2.94
CA TRP A 222 -5.77 -15.72 -1.83
C TRP A 222 -5.40 -17.11 -1.30
N ILE A 223 -5.15 -18.09 -2.17
CA ILE A 223 -4.69 -19.43 -1.77
C ILE A 223 -3.32 -19.33 -1.07
N VAL A 224 -2.36 -18.58 -1.63
CA VAL A 224 -1.02 -18.40 -1.05
C VAL A 224 -1.11 -17.81 0.37
N PHE A 225 -1.93 -16.78 0.57
CA PHE A 225 -2.15 -16.20 1.91
C PHE A 225 -2.89 -17.16 2.84
N SER A 226 -3.86 -17.92 2.34
CA SER A 226 -4.57 -18.95 3.11
C SER A 226 -3.61 -20.03 3.63
N VAL A 227 -2.71 -20.51 2.76
CA VAL A 227 -1.68 -21.49 3.10
C VAL A 227 -0.71 -20.92 4.12
N LEU A 228 -0.29 -19.66 3.97
CA LEU A 228 0.56 -18.97 4.94
C LEU A 228 -0.11 -18.87 6.32
N LEU A 229 -1.36 -18.42 6.38
CA LEU A 229 -2.12 -18.27 7.63
C LEU A 229 -2.37 -19.64 8.29
N TRP A 230 -2.73 -20.65 7.51
CA TRP A 230 -2.87 -22.02 7.98
C TRP A 230 -1.54 -22.60 8.50
N GLY A 231 -0.46 -22.41 7.74
CA GLY A 231 0.89 -22.83 8.11
C GLY A 231 1.40 -22.13 9.38
N ARG A 232 1.00 -20.88 9.62
CA ARG A 232 1.26 -20.20 10.90
C ARG A 232 0.59 -20.90 12.07
N ASN A 233 -0.69 -21.25 11.94
CA ASN A 233 -1.50 -21.80 13.02
C ASN A 233 -1.21 -23.28 13.29
N ARG A 234 -0.91 -24.08 12.26
CA ARG A 234 -0.68 -25.53 12.38
C ARG A 234 0.79 -25.92 12.46
N LEU A 235 1.64 -25.26 11.68
CA LEU A 235 3.06 -25.62 11.53
C LEU A 235 3.99 -24.60 12.20
N GLY A 236 3.45 -23.56 12.82
CA GLY A 236 4.23 -22.53 13.50
C GLY A 236 5.12 -21.70 12.57
N TRP A 237 4.77 -21.56 11.28
CA TRP A 237 5.59 -20.81 10.32
C TRP A 237 5.86 -19.38 10.79
N ARG A 238 7.15 -19.01 10.83
CA ARG A 238 7.66 -17.73 11.36
C ARG A 238 8.87 -17.26 10.56
N GLY A 239 9.33 -16.03 10.83
CA GLY A 239 10.51 -15.44 10.21
C GLY A 239 10.54 -15.55 8.69
N HIS A 240 11.63 -16.10 8.15
CA HIS A 240 11.90 -16.13 6.71
C HIS A 240 10.84 -16.86 5.88
N LYS A 241 10.22 -17.93 6.42
CA LYS A 241 9.13 -18.62 5.71
C LYS A 241 7.95 -17.66 5.53
N ALA A 242 7.50 -17.02 6.62
CA ALA A 242 6.40 -16.07 6.56
C ALA A 242 6.69 -14.91 5.60
N ILE A 243 7.91 -14.36 5.64
CA ILE A 243 8.33 -13.27 4.75
C ILE A 243 8.25 -13.68 3.27
N ARG A 244 8.79 -14.85 2.90
CA ARG A 244 8.76 -15.33 1.50
C ARG A 244 7.34 -15.53 0.98
N TRP A 245 6.48 -16.16 1.78
CA TRP A 245 5.07 -16.36 1.41
C TRP A 245 4.30 -15.05 1.30
N THR A 246 4.54 -14.10 2.20
CA THR A 246 3.95 -12.74 2.13
C THR A 246 4.36 -12.03 0.84
N LEU A 247 5.66 -12.03 0.51
CA LEU A 247 6.17 -11.42 -0.72
C LEU A 247 5.61 -12.11 -1.97
N ALA A 248 5.59 -13.44 -2.01
CA ALA A 248 5.05 -14.20 -3.14
C ALA A 248 3.56 -13.88 -3.37
N GLY A 249 2.74 -13.89 -2.31
CA GLY A 249 1.31 -13.57 -2.41
C GLY A 249 1.07 -12.13 -2.85
N PHE A 250 1.85 -11.18 -2.34
CA PHE A 250 1.76 -9.78 -2.75
C PHE A 250 2.21 -9.55 -4.18
N CYS A 251 3.26 -10.23 -4.65
CA CYS A 251 3.66 -10.19 -6.06
C CYS A 251 2.51 -10.67 -6.96
N LEU A 252 1.84 -11.77 -6.62
CA LEU A 252 0.66 -12.22 -7.38
C LEU A 252 -0.45 -11.16 -7.44
N LEU A 253 -0.75 -10.48 -6.32
CA LEU A 253 -1.72 -9.36 -6.31
C LEU A 253 -1.25 -8.15 -7.13
N MET A 254 0.03 -7.79 -7.04
CA MET A 254 0.63 -6.72 -7.83
C MET A 254 0.49 -7.01 -9.33
N LEU A 255 0.78 -8.25 -9.76
CA LEU A 255 0.58 -8.66 -11.15
C LEU A 255 -0.90 -8.63 -11.56
N ALA A 256 -1.80 -9.04 -10.65
CA ALA A 256 -3.24 -9.06 -10.93
C ALA A 256 -3.81 -7.68 -11.29
N TYR A 257 -3.39 -6.62 -10.57
CA TYR A 257 -3.90 -5.27 -10.82
C TYR A 257 -2.96 -4.44 -11.70
N PHE A 258 -1.72 -4.21 -11.25
CA PHE A 258 -0.78 -3.34 -11.93
C PHE A 258 -0.15 -4.02 -13.15
N GLY A 259 0.10 -5.33 -13.11
CA GLY A 259 0.64 -6.07 -14.25
C GLY A 259 -0.29 -6.01 -15.46
N SER A 260 -1.58 -6.33 -15.28
CA SER A 260 -2.56 -6.25 -16.36
C SER A 260 -2.75 -4.82 -16.88
N LYS A 261 -2.75 -3.84 -15.97
CA LYS A 261 -2.99 -2.43 -16.29
C LYS A 261 -1.82 -1.80 -17.05
N LEU A 262 -0.58 -2.08 -16.63
CA LEU A 262 0.63 -1.62 -17.31
C LEU A 262 0.71 -2.13 -18.75
N VAL A 263 0.47 -3.43 -18.94
CA VAL A 263 0.46 -4.05 -20.27
C VAL A 263 -0.61 -3.40 -21.15
N ARG A 264 -1.80 -3.17 -20.60
CA ARG A 264 -2.91 -2.59 -21.34
C ARG A 264 -2.68 -1.13 -21.72
N GLU A 265 -2.33 -0.27 -20.78
CA GLU A 265 -2.20 1.17 -21.00
C GLU A 265 -0.94 1.54 -21.81
N TYR A 266 0.19 0.86 -21.56
CA TYR A 266 1.50 1.28 -22.09
C TYR A 266 2.11 0.33 -23.13
N ILE A 267 1.68 -0.93 -23.22
CA ILE A 267 2.19 -1.88 -24.23
C ILE A 267 1.19 -2.06 -25.36
N LEU A 268 -0.09 -2.24 -25.03
CA LEU A 268 -1.14 -2.53 -26.00
C LEU A 268 -1.94 -1.28 -26.43
N HIS A 269 -1.89 -0.19 -25.66
CA HIS A 269 -2.62 1.06 -25.92
C HIS A 269 -4.14 0.87 -26.15
N ILE A 270 -4.77 0.00 -25.34
CA ILE A 270 -6.21 -0.32 -25.33
C ILE A 270 -6.79 -0.14 -23.93
#